data_AF-A0A816BBB5-F1
#
_entry.id   AF-A0A816BBB5-F1
#
_cell.length_a   1.000
_cell.length_b   1.000
_cell.length_c   1.000
_cell.angle_alpha   90.00
_cell.angle_beta   90.00
_cell.angle_gamma   90.00
#
_symmetry.space_group_name_H-M   'P 1'
#
loop_
_entity.id
_entity.type
_entity.pdbx_description
1 polymer ?
#
loop_
_entity_poly.entity_id
_entity_poly.type
_entity_poly.pdbx_seq_one_letter_code
_entity_poly.pdbx_strand_id
1 'polypeptide(L)'
;MCLVSYILITRTQRQALHNHTILAILIFGLPIQFIDINFYLAFYHNGVVQPPTHSVCLLWWFTDLGFYTGGVILMAWLAIERHIIIFHDRWLSTRTGRLLFHYLPLVIFFPPCEDTYDYTLPVCNASPCYQSYGIFTMWELIVNGSIPIFLEGIASVGLIIRVQVQRRRLYQSAQWGKQRRMIIQLFLVSGLNMSFNLPIYFIPILRLCGLPPDCGVQAELYFFFLGYFVIFLFQFIPRQAHHTAIVIPLAMKTAPTNKAA
;
A
#
# COMPACT_ATOMS: atom_id res chain seq x y z
N MET A 1 2.96 15.70 -7.03
CA MET A 1 4.12 15.63 -7.95
C MET A 1 5.47 16.04 -7.32
N CYS A 2 5.59 17.17 -6.60
CA CYS A 2 6.88 17.63 -6.05
C CYS A 2 7.64 16.59 -5.19
N LEU A 3 6.91 15.72 -4.46
CA LEU A 3 7.49 14.67 -3.63
C LEU A 3 8.26 13.63 -4.46
N VAL A 4 7.65 13.14 -5.54
CA VAL A 4 8.23 12.12 -6.43
C VAL A 4 9.50 12.67 -7.08
N SER A 5 9.42 13.86 -7.67
CA SER A 5 10.58 14.51 -8.30
C SER A 5 11.73 14.69 -7.32
N TYR A 6 11.45 15.11 -6.08
CA TYR A 6 12.50 15.25 -5.07
C TYR A 6 13.16 13.91 -4.71
N ILE A 7 12.36 12.85 -4.50
CA ILE A 7 12.89 11.51 -4.18
C ILE A 7 13.77 11.02 -5.34
N LEU A 8 13.31 11.22 -6.58
CA LEU A 8 14.03 10.81 -7.79
C LEU A 8 15.32 11.62 -8.01
N ILE A 9 15.37 12.89 -7.63
CA ILE A 9 16.58 13.73 -7.78
C ILE A 9 17.61 13.44 -6.68
N THR A 10 17.17 13.25 -5.44
CA THR A 10 18.08 13.19 -4.28
C THR A 10 18.64 11.78 -4.05
N ARG A 11 19.94 11.58 -4.34
CA ARG A 11 20.60 10.25 -4.23
C ARG A 11 20.49 9.63 -2.83
N THR A 12 20.65 10.42 -1.77
CA THR A 12 20.56 9.92 -0.38
C THR A 12 19.17 9.38 -0.06
N GLN A 13 18.11 10.01 -0.59
CA GLN A 13 16.75 9.53 -0.42
C GLN A 13 16.51 8.26 -1.22
N ARG A 14 17.06 8.13 -2.43
CA ARG A 14 16.95 6.91 -3.23
C ARG A 14 17.62 5.69 -2.60
N GLN A 15 18.55 5.86 -1.66
CA GLN A 15 19.23 4.74 -1.02
C GLN A 15 18.54 4.23 0.24
N ALA A 16 17.59 5.00 0.80
CA ALA A 16 16.82 4.56 1.96
C ALA A 16 15.73 3.58 1.51
N LEU A 17 15.78 2.35 2.01
CA LEU A 17 14.85 1.27 1.64
C LEU A 17 13.38 1.66 1.82
N HIS A 18 13.05 2.34 2.93
CA HIS A 18 11.70 2.83 3.20
C HIS A 18 11.14 3.75 2.10
N ASN A 19 12.00 4.51 1.42
CA ASN A 19 11.57 5.40 0.34
C ASN A 19 11.20 4.62 -0.93
N HIS A 20 11.67 3.38 -1.11
CA HIS A 20 11.30 2.54 -2.26
C HIS A 20 9.84 2.09 -2.16
N THR A 21 9.40 1.63 -0.99
CA THR A 21 8.00 1.24 -0.77
C THR A 21 7.07 2.43 -0.92
N ILE A 22 7.44 3.60 -0.38
CA ILE A 22 6.67 4.83 -0.58
C ILE A 22 6.61 5.19 -2.07
N LEU A 23 7.73 5.11 -2.78
CA LEU A 23 7.78 5.38 -4.22
C LEU A 23 6.88 4.41 -5.00
N ALA A 24 6.87 3.12 -4.64
CA ALA A 24 5.98 2.12 -5.24
C ALA A 24 4.50 2.47 -5.03
N ILE A 25 4.10 2.81 -3.79
CA ILE A 25 2.73 3.26 -3.48
C ILE A 25 2.37 4.52 -4.29
N LEU A 26 3.30 5.46 -4.45
CA LEU A 26 3.07 6.66 -5.28
C LEU A 26 2.92 6.31 -6.76
N ILE A 27 3.72 5.38 -7.28
CA ILE A 27 3.63 4.91 -8.67
C ILE A 27 2.29 4.22 -8.91
N PHE A 28 1.74 3.51 -7.93
CA PHE A 28 0.44 2.82 -8.06
C PHE A 28 -0.72 3.81 -7.91
N GLY A 29 -0.60 4.75 -6.95
CA GLY A 29 -1.65 5.73 -6.68
C GLY A 29 -1.82 6.80 -7.75
N LEU A 30 -0.77 7.16 -8.50
CA LEU A 30 -0.86 8.18 -9.54
C LEU A 30 -1.79 7.76 -10.70
N PRO A 31 -1.62 6.58 -11.33
CA PRO A 31 -2.56 6.06 -12.32
C PRO A 31 -4.00 5.99 -11.82
N ILE A 32 -4.24 5.53 -10.58
CA ILE A 32 -5.59 5.50 -9.99
C ILE A 32 -6.19 6.91 -9.98
N GLN A 33 -5.41 7.92 -9.58
CA GLN A 33 -5.90 9.30 -9.56
C GLN A 33 -6.17 9.89 -10.96
N PHE A 34 -5.28 9.60 -11.92
CA PHE A 34 -5.37 10.22 -13.25
C PHE A 34 -6.28 9.48 -14.22
N ILE A 35 -6.40 8.17 -14.09
CA ILE A 35 -7.20 7.33 -15.00
C ILE A 35 -8.52 7.00 -14.32
N ASP A 36 -8.47 6.30 -13.19
CA ASP A 36 -9.64 5.67 -12.58
C ASP A 36 -10.68 6.72 -12.12
N ILE A 37 -10.27 7.69 -11.30
CA ILE A 37 -11.18 8.75 -10.82
C ILE A 37 -11.77 9.55 -12.00
N ASN A 38 -10.96 9.90 -13.01
CA ASN A 38 -11.46 10.65 -14.16
C ASN A 38 -12.42 9.83 -15.01
N PHE A 39 -12.18 8.53 -15.18
CA PHE A 39 -13.06 7.64 -15.91
C PHE A 39 -14.39 7.42 -15.18
N TYR A 40 -14.35 7.28 -13.85
CA TYR A 40 -15.57 7.27 -13.03
C TYR A 40 -16.38 8.56 -13.18
N LEU A 41 -15.74 9.72 -13.07
CA LEU A 41 -16.43 11.01 -13.23
C LEU A 41 -17.01 11.18 -14.64
N ALA A 42 -16.25 10.80 -15.68
CA ALA A 42 -16.73 10.83 -17.06
C ALA A 42 -17.90 9.86 -17.28
N PHE A 43 -17.86 8.66 -16.70
CA PHE A 43 -18.94 7.69 -16.74
C PHE A 43 -20.20 8.22 -16.04
N TYR A 44 -20.07 8.81 -14.85
CA TYR A 44 -21.21 9.41 -14.14
C TYR A 44 -21.85 10.56 -14.92
N HIS A 45 -21.05 11.32 -15.68
CA HIS A 45 -21.57 12.40 -16.52
C HIS A 45 -22.29 11.87 -17.77
N ASN A 46 -21.73 10.85 -18.44
CA ASN A 46 -22.20 10.40 -19.75
C ASN A 46 -23.13 9.17 -19.71
N GLY A 47 -23.15 8.43 -18.59
CA GLY A 47 -23.86 7.15 -18.44
C GLY A 47 -23.24 5.98 -19.20
N VAL A 48 -22.15 6.19 -19.94
CA VAL A 48 -21.45 5.18 -20.74
C VAL A 48 -19.94 5.45 -20.75
N VAL A 49 -19.15 4.40 -20.95
CA VAL A 49 -17.68 4.50 -21.08
C VAL A 49 -17.32 5.16 -22.42
N GLN A 50 -16.51 6.21 -22.38
CA GLN A 50 -16.04 6.92 -23.58
C GLN A 50 -14.52 7.09 -23.60
N PRO A 51 -13.83 6.70 -24.69
CA PRO A 51 -14.37 6.03 -25.87
C PRO A 51 -14.67 4.53 -25.60
N PRO A 52 -15.71 3.95 -26.24
CA PRO A 52 -16.10 2.55 -26.04
C PRO A 52 -15.15 1.63 -26.82
N THR A 53 -13.95 1.43 -26.29
CA THR A 53 -12.89 0.62 -26.92
C THR A 53 -12.34 -0.38 -25.91
N HIS A 54 -11.93 -1.57 -26.39
CA HIS A 54 -11.34 -2.61 -25.53
C HIS A 54 -10.11 -2.08 -24.77
N SER A 55 -9.27 -1.27 -25.43
CA SER A 55 -8.06 -0.72 -24.81
C SER A 55 -8.34 0.18 -23.61
N VAL A 56 -9.42 0.96 -23.64
CA VAL A 56 -9.83 1.81 -22.50
C VAL A 56 -10.27 0.95 -21.33
N CYS A 57 -11.07 -0.08 -21.58
CA CYS A 57 -11.52 -1.00 -20.54
C CYS A 57 -10.36 -1.79 -19.92
N LEU A 58 -9.43 -2.30 -20.74
CA LEU A 58 -8.23 -2.96 -20.24
C LEU A 58 -7.37 -2.03 -19.37
N LEU A 59 -7.17 -0.79 -19.81
CA LEU A 59 -6.44 0.20 -19.02
C LEU A 59 -7.14 0.51 -17.70
N TRP A 60 -8.47 0.62 -17.73
CA TRP A 60 -9.28 0.87 -16.55
C TRP A 60 -9.18 -0.30 -15.57
N TRP A 61 -9.39 -1.54 -16.02
CA TRP A 61 -9.26 -2.74 -15.18
C TRP A 61 -7.87 -2.91 -14.59
N PHE A 62 -6.83 -2.71 -15.41
CA PHE A 62 -5.47 -2.82 -14.94
C PHE A 62 -5.18 -1.78 -13.85
N THR A 63 -5.73 -0.58 -13.97
CA THR A 63 -5.57 0.49 -12.99
C THR A 63 -6.38 0.20 -11.73
N ASP A 64 -7.65 -0.16 -11.88
CA ASP A 64 -8.56 -0.48 -10.78
C ASP A 64 -8.09 -1.77 -10.10
N LEU A 65 -8.35 -2.94 -10.65
CA LEU A 65 -7.99 -4.22 -10.03
C LEU A 65 -6.48 -4.35 -9.77
N GLY A 66 -5.63 -3.93 -10.70
CA GLY A 66 -4.19 -4.15 -10.55
C GLY A 66 -3.52 -3.21 -9.57
N PHE A 67 -3.60 -1.90 -9.81
CA PHE A 67 -2.93 -0.95 -8.94
C PHE A 67 -3.66 -0.75 -7.61
N TYR A 68 -4.99 -0.85 -7.55
CA TYR A 68 -5.70 -0.74 -6.28
C TYR A 68 -5.36 -1.90 -5.35
N THR A 69 -5.58 -3.14 -5.80
CA THR A 69 -5.27 -4.35 -5.02
C THR A 69 -3.78 -4.42 -4.69
N GLY A 70 -2.91 -4.12 -5.68
CA GLY A 70 -1.48 -4.00 -5.45
C GLY A 70 -1.12 -2.94 -4.41
N GLY A 71 -1.84 -1.82 -4.36
CA GLY A 71 -1.70 -0.78 -3.35
C GLY A 71 -2.07 -1.27 -1.95
N VAL A 72 -3.18 -2.00 -1.81
CA VAL A 72 -3.60 -2.61 -0.54
C VAL A 72 -2.57 -3.63 -0.04
N ILE A 73 -2.04 -4.48 -0.92
CA ILE A 73 -0.96 -5.44 -0.59
C ILE A 73 0.31 -4.69 -0.16
N LEU A 74 0.70 -3.65 -0.90
CA LEU A 74 1.85 -2.81 -0.56
C LEU A 74 1.70 -2.12 0.78
N MET A 75 0.47 -1.78 1.17
CA MET A 75 0.17 -1.18 2.46
C MET A 75 0.35 -2.16 3.62
N ALA A 76 -0.18 -3.37 3.48
CA ALA A 76 0.08 -4.45 4.42
C ALA A 76 1.60 -4.72 4.52
N TRP A 77 2.27 -4.78 3.37
CA TRP A 77 3.71 -4.99 3.33
C TRP A 77 4.50 -3.87 4.00
N LEU A 78 4.15 -2.59 3.77
CA LEU A 78 4.78 -1.45 4.41
C LEU A 78 4.69 -1.52 5.94
N ALA A 79 3.55 -1.98 6.48
CA ALA A 79 3.37 -2.16 7.92
C ALA A 79 4.28 -3.27 8.48
N ILE A 80 4.41 -4.39 7.77
CA ILE A 80 5.30 -5.51 8.12
C ILE A 80 6.77 -5.09 8.01
N GLU A 81 7.15 -4.47 6.89
CA GLU A 81 8.51 -4.01 6.62
C GLU A 81 9.01 -3.08 7.75
N ARG A 82 8.16 -2.18 8.24
CA ARG A 82 8.49 -1.30 9.37
C ARG A 82 8.82 -2.07 10.66
N HIS A 83 8.20 -3.22 10.92
CA HIS A 83 8.62 -4.08 12.04
C HIS A 83 10.00 -4.64 11.81
N ILE A 84 10.26 -5.12 10.60
CA ILE A 84 11.55 -5.74 10.26
C ILE A 84 12.65 -4.68 10.38
N ILE A 85 12.46 -3.47 9.86
CA ILE A 85 13.47 -2.40 9.93
C ILE A 85 13.75 -1.98 11.38
N ILE A 86 12.72 -1.85 12.22
CA ILE A 86 12.88 -1.34 13.60
C ILE A 86 13.48 -2.40 14.53
N PHE A 87 13.08 -3.66 14.40
CA PHE A 87 13.46 -4.71 15.36
C PHE A 87 14.45 -5.74 14.81
N HIS A 88 14.62 -5.83 13.49
CA HIS A 88 15.37 -6.87 12.80
C HIS A 88 16.22 -6.32 11.64
N ASP A 89 16.88 -5.19 11.85
CA ASP A 89 17.74 -4.50 10.86
C ASP A 89 18.76 -5.44 10.17
N ARG A 90 19.28 -6.43 10.91
CA ARG A 90 20.22 -7.44 10.41
C ARG A 90 19.65 -8.27 9.24
N TRP A 91 18.34 -8.49 9.17
CA TRP A 91 17.72 -9.27 8.09
C TRP A 91 17.81 -8.57 6.73
N LEU A 92 17.84 -7.24 6.74
CA LEU A 92 17.94 -6.40 5.54
C LEU A 92 19.38 -5.98 5.21
N SER A 93 20.36 -6.47 5.98
CA SER A 93 21.77 -6.17 5.77
C SER A 93 22.34 -6.82 4.51
N THR A 94 21.85 -8.02 4.14
CA THR A 94 22.32 -8.77 2.98
C THR A 94 21.53 -8.45 1.71
N ARG A 95 22.16 -8.56 0.53
CA ARG A 95 21.48 -8.34 -0.76
C ARG A 95 20.32 -9.32 -0.98
N THR A 96 20.53 -10.59 -0.63
CA THR A 96 19.51 -11.64 -0.75
C THR A 96 18.33 -11.39 0.20
N GLY A 97 18.60 -10.95 1.43
CA GLY A 97 17.55 -10.56 2.37
C GLY A 97 16.72 -9.39 1.84
N ARG A 98 17.36 -8.40 1.22
CA ARG A 98 16.62 -7.31 0.55
C ARG A 98 15.76 -7.80 -0.60
N LEU A 99 16.26 -8.70 -1.45
CA LEU A 99 15.47 -9.22 -2.57
C LEU A 99 14.22 -9.98 -2.10
N LEU A 100 14.42 -10.93 -1.18
CA LEU A 100 13.36 -11.80 -0.68
C LEU A 100 12.32 -11.06 0.15
N PHE A 101 12.76 -10.24 1.10
CA PHE A 101 11.81 -9.54 1.96
C PHE A 101 11.26 -8.32 1.24
N HIS A 102 12.07 -7.43 0.67
CA HIS A 102 11.56 -6.15 0.19
C HIS A 102 10.86 -6.20 -1.18
N TYR A 103 11.33 -7.00 -2.15
CA TYR A 103 10.85 -6.93 -3.55
C TYR A 103 9.93 -8.08 -3.98
N LEU A 104 9.98 -9.25 -3.34
CA LEU A 104 9.12 -10.38 -3.67
C LEU A 104 7.60 -10.09 -3.61
N PRO A 105 7.08 -9.30 -2.66
CA PRO A 105 5.64 -9.01 -2.56
C PRO A 105 5.04 -8.21 -3.72
N LEU A 106 5.87 -7.70 -4.64
CA LEU A 106 5.45 -6.84 -5.75
C LEU A 106 5.02 -7.60 -7.02
N VAL A 107 5.12 -8.93 -7.04
CA VAL A 107 4.78 -9.72 -8.24
C VAL A 107 3.27 -10.00 -8.25
N ILE A 108 2.53 -9.21 -9.02
CA ILE A 108 1.09 -9.43 -9.28
C ILE A 108 0.96 -10.32 -10.52
N PHE A 109 0.16 -11.39 -10.44
CA PHE A 109 -0.09 -12.30 -11.55
C PHE A 109 -1.53 -12.15 -12.05
N PHE A 110 -1.68 -11.89 -13.35
CA PHE A 110 -2.99 -11.87 -14.01
C PHE A 110 -3.07 -13.09 -14.95
N PRO A 111 -4.00 -14.02 -14.73
CA PRO A 111 -4.19 -15.13 -15.66
C PRO A 111 -4.69 -14.58 -17.01
N PRO A 112 -4.10 -15.00 -18.15
CA PRO A 112 -4.60 -14.60 -19.47
C PRO A 112 -5.97 -15.22 -19.71
N CYS A 113 -6.91 -14.42 -20.20
CA CYS A 113 -8.30 -14.83 -20.33
C CYS A 113 -9.02 -13.93 -21.37
N GLU A 114 -10.08 -14.42 -22.02
CA GLU A 114 -10.81 -13.67 -23.05
C GLU A 114 -11.96 -12.89 -22.40
N ASP A 115 -11.87 -11.57 -22.45
CA ASP A 115 -12.77 -10.67 -21.73
C ASP A 115 -13.90 -10.15 -22.60
N THR A 116 -15.08 -10.03 -22.01
CA THR A 116 -16.25 -9.37 -22.60
C THR A 116 -16.54 -8.07 -21.87
N TYR A 117 -16.58 -6.95 -22.59
CA TYR A 117 -16.79 -5.63 -21.99
C TYR A 117 -18.23 -5.15 -22.20
N ASP A 118 -18.82 -4.60 -21.15
CA ASP A 118 -20.07 -3.85 -21.24
C ASP A 118 -19.81 -2.37 -20.93
N TYR A 119 -19.89 -1.53 -21.96
CA TYR A 119 -19.64 -0.09 -21.86
C TYR A 119 -20.76 0.69 -21.16
N THR A 120 -21.88 0.05 -20.86
CA THR A 120 -23.00 0.65 -20.12
C THR A 120 -22.84 0.51 -18.60
N LEU A 121 -21.86 -0.28 -18.16
CA LEU A 121 -21.56 -0.52 -16.76
C LEU A 121 -20.25 0.18 -16.34
N PRO A 122 -20.13 0.60 -15.06
CA PRO A 122 -18.90 1.19 -14.55
C PRO A 122 -17.76 0.17 -14.65
N VAL A 123 -16.56 0.67 -14.92
CA VAL A 123 -15.36 -0.17 -15.07
C VAL A 123 -15.62 -1.27 -16.12
N CYS A 124 -16.36 -0.96 -17.19
CA CYS A 124 -16.64 -1.86 -18.32
C CYS A 124 -17.18 -3.27 -17.95
N ASN A 125 -18.04 -3.37 -16.93
CA ASN A 125 -18.46 -4.62 -16.28
C ASN A 125 -17.28 -5.30 -15.56
N ALA A 126 -16.97 -4.80 -14.35
CA ALA A 126 -15.81 -5.12 -13.51
C ALA A 126 -15.54 -6.60 -13.16
N SER A 127 -16.23 -7.56 -13.78
CA SER A 127 -15.99 -8.99 -13.64
C SER A 127 -15.09 -9.48 -14.79
N PRO A 128 -13.75 -9.41 -14.65
CA PRO A 128 -12.84 -10.04 -15.60
C PRO A 128 -13.15 -11.52 -15.73
N CYS A 129 -12.84 -12.10 -16.88
CA CYS A 129 -13.40 -13.41 -17.20
C CYS A 129 -12.95 -14.52 -16.23
N TYR A 130 -11.80 -14.36 -15.55
CA TYR A 130 -11.35 -15.29 -14.51
C TYR A 130 -12.26 -15.32 -13.27
N GLN A 131 -13.05 -14.27 -13.00
CA GLN A 131 -14.01 -14.25 -11.90
C GLN A 131 -15.24 -15.13 -12.15
N SER A 132 -15.43 -15.62 -13.38
CA SER A 132 -16.45 -16.66 -13.65
C SER A 132 -16.12 -17.98 -12.95
N TYR A 133 -14.84 -18.21 -12.61
CA TYR A 133 -14.41 -19.37 -11.86
C TYR A 133 -14.35 -19.06 -10.37
N GLY A 134 -15.22 -19.69 -9.58
CA GLY A 134 -15.35 -19.41 -8.15
C GLY A 134 -14.04 -19.48 -7.36
N ILE A 135 -13.07 -20.32 -7.77
CA ILE A 135 -11.76 -20.41 -7.11
C ILE A 135 -10.93 -19.11 -7.22
N PHE A 136 -10.93 -18.47 -8.39
CA PHE A 136 -10.16 -17.24 -8.59
C PHE A 136 -10.86 -16.05 -7.94
N THR A 137 -12.20 -16.03 -7.94
CA THR A 137 -12.98 -15.02 -7.20
C THR A 137 -12.71 -15.10 -5.70
N MET A 138 -12.68 -16.30 -5.14
CA MET A 138 -12.32 -16.50 -3.73
C MET A 138 -10.87 -16.11 -3.44
N TRP A 139 -9.95 -16.42 -4.35
CA TRP A 139 -8.55 -16.00 -4.23
C TRP A 139 -8.41 -14.48 -4.19
N GLU A 140 -9.08 -13.76 -5.09
CA GLU A 140 -9.03 -12.30 -5.14
C GLU A 140 -9.63 -11.69 -3.86
N LEU A 141 -10.82 -12.14 -3.46
CA LEU A 141 -11.52 -11.61 -2.28
C LEU A 141 -10.78 -11.90 -0.97
N ILE A 142 -10.25 -13.12 -0.81
CA ILE A 142 -9.64 -13.57 0.44
C ILE A 142 -8.16 -13.23 0.47
N VAL A 143 -7.39 -13.68 -0.53
CA VAL A 143 -5.93 -13.60 -0.51
C VAL A 143 -5.42 -12.23 -0.89
N ASN A 144 -6.00 -11.61 -1.91
CA ASN A 144 -5.54 -10.30 -2.39
C ASN A 144 -6.27 -9.13 -1.72
N GLY A 145 -7.50 -9.35 -1.26
CA GLY A 145 -8.30 -8.35 -0.54
C GLY A 145 -8.20 -8.46 0.98
N SER A 146 -8.87 -9.47 1.54
CA SER A 146 -9.14 -9.56 2.98
C SER A 146 -7.87 -9.78 3.82
N ILE A 147 -7.02 -10.74 3.45
CA ILE A 147 -5.81 -11.09 4.21
C ILE A 147 -4.87 -9.88 4.36
N PRO A 148 -4.53 -9.12 3.29
CA PRO A 148 -3.71 -7.93 3.40
C PRO A 148 -4.25 -6.89 4.37
N ILE A 149 -5.56 -6.62 4.35
CA ILE A 149 -6.20 -5.65 5.26
C ILE A 149 -6.04 -6.08 6.72
N PHE A 150 -6.26 -7.36 7.02
CA PHE A 150 -6.07 -7.87 8.37
C PHE A 150 -4.59 -7.88 8.79
N LEU A 151 -3.68 -8.28 7.90
CA LEU A 151 -2.24 -8.24 8.16
C LEU A 151 -1.75 -6.82 8.41
N GLU A 152 -2.24 -5.83 7.65
CA GLU A 152 -1.94 -4.43 7.85
C GLU A 152 -2.36 -3.97 9.26
N GLY A 153 -3.58 -4.30 9.68
CA GLY A 153 -4.10 -3.95 11.01
C GLY A 153 -3.32 -4.62 12.13
N ILE A 154 -3.10 -5.95 12.04
CA ILE A 154 -2.36 -6.73 13.04
C ILE A 154 -0.92 -6.22 13.15
N ALA A 155 -0.25 -5.98 12.02
CA ALA A 155 1.07 -5.39 12.01
C ALA A 155 1.03 -4.00 12.68
N SER A 156 0.20 -3.08 12.20
CA SER A 156 0.13 -1.71 12.74
C SER A 156 -0.09 -1.66 14.25
N VAL A 157 -0.99 -2.49 14.78
CA VAL A 157 -1.22 -2.63 16.23
C VAL A 157 -0.01 -3.24 16.93
N GLY A 158 0.58 -4.31 16.38
CA GLY A 158 1.80 -4.92 16.88
C GLY A 158 2.97 -3.94 16.99
N LEU A 159 3.09 -3.00 16.05
CA LEU A 159 4.16 -2.00 16.02
C LEU A 159 4.03 -1.07 17.22
N ILE A 160 2.81 -0.59 17.44
CA ILE A 160 2.48 0.30 18.55
C ILE A 160 2.81 -0.39 19.87
N ILE A 161 2.30 -1.60 20.08
CA ILE A 161 2.52 -2.35 21.32
C ILE A 161 4.01 -2.53 21.57
N ARG A 162 4.77 -3.03 20.58
CA ARG A 162 6.21 -3.26 20.74
C ARG A 162 6.99 -1.98 21.00
N VAL A 163 6.68 -0.88 20.31
CA VAL A 163 7.36 0.40 20.54
C VAL A 163 7.04 0.97 21.92
N GLN A 164 5.82 0.80 22.43
CA GLN A 164 5.48 1.19 23.80
C GLN A 164 6.23 0.36 24.84
N VAL A 165 6.31 -0.96 24.66
CA VAL A 165 7.05 -1.87 25.57
C VAL A 165 8.56 -1.54 25.55
N GLN A 166 9.12 -1.30 24.37
CA GLN A 166 10.54 -0.98 24.22
C GLN A 166 10.91 0.48 24.47
N ARG A 167 9.94 1.30 24.90
CA ARG A 167 10.14 2.72 25.20
C ARG A 167 11.35 2.97 26.08
N ARG A 168 11.60 2.11 27.08
CA ARG A 168 12.75 2.21 28.00
C ARG A 168 14.12 2.03 27.33
N ARG A 169 14.22 1.18 26.29
CA ARG A 169 15.49 0.92 25.58
C ARG A 169 15.77 1.95 24.48
N LEU A 170 14.72 2.58 23.93
CA LEU A 170 14.79 3.58 22.86
C LEU A 170 14.94 5.03 23.38
N TYR A 171 15.31 5.23 24.65
CA TYR A 171 15.32 6.51 25.38
C TYR A 171 16.36 7.55 24.91
N GLN A 172 16.90 7.44 23.69
CA GLN A 172 17.54 8.56 23.04
C GLN A 172 16.44 9.55 22.64
N SER A 173 16.20 10.57 23.47
CA SER A 173 15.05 11.48 23.44
C SER A 173 14.75 12.06 22.05
N ALA A 174 15.78 12.32 21.24
CA ALA A 174 15.65 12.83 19.87
C ALA A 174 15.02 11.82 18.90
N GLN A 175 15.31 10.52 19.02
CA GLN A 175 14.77 9.49 18.12
C GLN A 175 13.32 9.12 18.47
N TRP A 176 12.94 9.19 19.75
CA TRP A 176 11.59 8.85 20.21
C TRP A 176 10.50 9.74 19.57
N GLY A 177 10.72 11.06 19.53
CA GLY A 177 9.75 11.99 18.93
C GLY A 177 9.49 11.68 17.46
N LYS A 178 10.54 11.30 16.73
CA LYS A 178 10.46 10.89 15.32
C LYS A 178 9.64 9.62 15.15
N GLN A 179 9.99 8.55 15.89
CA GLN A 179 9.31 7.26 15.83
C GLN A 179 7.83 7.38 16.21
N ARG A 180 7.50 8.12 17.28
CA ARG A 180 6.11 8.33 17.72
C ARG A 180 5.25 8.93 16.61
N ARG A 181 5.73 10.00 15.98
CA ARG A 181 4.99 10.68 14.89
C ARG A 181 4.79 9.73 13.68
N MET A 182 5.82 8.95 13.33
CA MET A 182 5.75 7.99 12.22
C MET A 182 4.74 6.86 12.50
N ILE A 183 4.66 6.38 13.74
CA ILE A 183 3.74 5.31 14.16
C ILE A 183 2.31 5.82 14.22
N ILE A 184 2.06 7.00 14.82
CA ILE A 184 0.72 7.60 14.85
C ILE A 184 0.19 7.76 13.43
N GLN A 185 1.04 8.26 12.53
CA GLN A 185 0.65 8.45 11.15
C GLN A 185 0.37 7.13 10.43
N LEU A 186 1.19 6.09 10.63
CA LEU A 186 0.90 4.76 10.07
C LEU A 186 -0.42 4.20 10.61
N PHE A 187 -0.68 4.38 11.90
CA PHE A 187 -1.89 3.90 12.54
C PHE A 187 -3.14 4.59 12.00
N LEU A 188 -3.11 5.92 11.87
CA LEU A 188 -4.21 6.69 11.29
C LEU A 188 -4.50 6.24 9.85
N VAL A 189 -3.44 6.08 9.07
CA VAL A 189 -3.51 5.66 7.68
C VAL A 189 -4.05 4.25 7.54
N SER A 190 -3.56 3.30 8.35
CA SER A 190 -4.05 1.92 8.38
C SER A 190 -5.51 1.84 8.86
N GLY A 191 -5.88 2.64 9.86
CA GLY A 191 -7.26 2.74 10.33
C GLY A 191 -8.22 3.25 9.25
N LEU A 192 -7.81 4.28 8.48
CA LEU A 192 -8.57 4.75 7.33
C LEU A 192 -8.65 3.68 6.25
N ASN A 193 -7.53 3.04 5.91
CA ASN A 193 -7.49 1.99 4.89
C ASN A 193 -8.43 0.83 5.24
N MET A 194 -8.38 0.32 6.47
CA MET A 194 -9.29 -0.71 6.96
C MET A 194 -10.75 -0.25 6.93
N SER A 195 -11.05 0.98 7.36
CA SER A 195 -12.43 1.48 7.45
C SER A 195 -13.12 1.52 6.08
N PHE A 196 -12.40 1.88 5.02
CA PHE A 196 -12.97 1.97 3.67
C PHE A 196 -12.84 0.68 2.87
N ASN A 197 -11.76 -0.09 3.04
CA ASN A 197 -11.55 -1.32 2.27
C ASN A 197 -12.29 -2.53 2.85
N LEU A 198 -12.45 -2.61 4.17
CA LEU A 198 -13.07 -3.80 4.78
C LEU A 198 -14.51 -4.01 4.29
N PRO A 199 -15.37 -2.99 4.17
CA PRO A 199 -16.70 -3.15 3.57
C PRO A 199 -16.68 -3.67 2.13
N ILE A 200 -15.71 -3.21 1.31
CA ILE A 200 -15.58 -3.60 -0.10
C ILE A 200 -15.42 -5.11 -0.24
N TYR A 201 -14.59 -5.74 0.59
CA TYR A 201 -14.36 -7.18 0.51
C TYR A 201 -15.36 -8.00 1.32
N PHE A 202 -15.91 -7.44 2.40
CA PHE A 202 -16.81 -8.18 3.29
C PHE A 202 -18.21 -8.34 2.69
N ILE A 203 -18.74 -7.33 1.98
CA ILE A 203 -20.06 -7.41 1.36
C ILE A 203 -20.16 -8.56 0.33
N PRO A 204 -19.23 -8.71 -0.64
CA PRO A 204 -19.21 -9.87 -1.54
C PRO A 204 -19.13 -11.21 -0.81
N ILE A 205 -18.34 -11.32 0.26
CA ILE A 205 -18.26 -12.54 1.08
C ILE A 205 -19.61 -12.85 1.72
N LEU A 206 -20.31 -11.84 2.25
CA LEU A 206 -21.65 -12.04 2.81
C LEU A 206 -22.66 -12.49 1.75
N ARG A 207 -22.58 -11.98 0.52
CA ARG A 207 -23.39 -12.46 -0.62
C ARG A 207 -23.12 -13.93 -0.92
N LEU A 208 -21.86 -14.34 -0.90
CA LEU A 208 -21.47 -15.75 -1.05
C LEU A 208 -22.02 -16.64 0.08
N CYS A 209 -22.24 -16.07 1.27
CA CYS A 209 -22.86 -16.74 2.41
C CYS A 209 -24.41 -16.72 2.40
N GLY A 210 -25.05 -16.26 1.32
CA GLY A 210 -26.50 -16.28 1.15
C GLY A 210 -27.21 -14.94 1.35
N LEU A 211 -26.48 -13.83 1.49
CA LEU A 211 -27.09 -12.50 1.44
C LEU A 211 -27.61 -12.22 0.01
N PRO A 212 -28.79 -11.58 -0.18
CA PRO A 212 -29.30 -11.25 -1.50
C PRO A 212 -28.29 -10.44 -2.34
N PRO A 213 -28.19 -10.68 -3.67
CA PRO A 213 -27.17 -10.07 -4.52
C PRO A 213 -27.27 -8.54 -4.58
N ASP A 214 -28.48 -7.99 -4.47
CA ASP A 214 -28.71 -6.54 -4.52
C ASP A 214 -28.37 -5.83 -3.20
N CYS A 215 -28.14 -6.60 -2.12
CA CYS A 215 -27.86 -6.03 -0.82
C CYS A 215 -26.45 -5.43 -0.78
N GLY A 216 -26.37 -4.16 -0.38
CA GLY A 216 -25.09 -3.47 -0.17
C GLY A 216 -24.38 -2.98 -1.42
N VAL A 217 -24.93 -3.15 -2.63
CA VAL A 217 -24.29 -2.74 -3.90
C VAL A 217 -24.02 -1.23 -3.92
N GLN A 218 -24.98 -0.41 -3.49
CA GLN A 218 -24.78 1.04 -3.41
C GLN A 218 -23.71 1.43 -2.38
N ALA A 219 -23.72 0.79 -1.20
CA ALA A 219 -22.74 1.06 -0.16
C ALA A 219 -21.32 0.71 -0.64
N GLU A 220 -21.16 -0.45 -1.28
CA GLU A 220 -19.93 -0.92 -1.90
C GLU A 220 -19.35 0.11 -2.88
N LEU A 221 -20.18 0.68 -3.78
CA LEU A 221 -19.74 1.73 -4.70
C LEU A 221 -19.24 2.99 -3.99
N TYR A 222 -19.93 3.43 -2.92
CA TYR A 222 -19.46 4.56 -2.12
C TYR A 222 -18.13 4.25 -1.41
N PHE A 223 -17.96 3.04 -0.90
CA PHE A 223 -16.71 2.62 -0.25
C PHE A 223 -15.56 2.52 -1.24
N PHE A 224 -15.78 2.01 -2.46
CA PHE A 224 -14.79 2.05 -3.55
C PHE A 224 -14.35 3.48 -3.84
N PHE A 225 -15.32 4.37 -4.08
CA PHE A 225 -15.04 5.78 -4.36
C PHE A 225 -14.23 6.43 -3.23
N LEU A 226 -14.63 6.24 -1.97
CA LEU A 226 -13.92 6.75 -0.80
C LEU A 226 -12.55 6.10 -0.60
N GLY A 227 -12.41 4.82 -0.93
CA GLY A 227 -11.17 4.05 -0.90
C GLY A 227 -10.07 4.69 -1.76
N TYR A 228 -10.40 5.16 -2.96
CA TYR A 228 -9.45 5.87 -3.81
C TYR A 228 -8.90 7.16 -3.18
N PHE A 229 -9.70 7.87 -2.35
CA PHE A 229 -9.21 9.05 -1.63
C PHE A 229 -8.26 8.70 -0.50
N VAL A 230 -8.32 7.49 0.07
CA VAL A 230 -7.33 7.06 1.08
C VAL A 230 -5.92 7.10 0.48
N ILE A 231 -5.77 6.65 -0.77
CA ILE A 231 -4.51 6.69 -1.53
C ILE A 231 -4.01 8.14 -1.69
N PHE A 232 -4.91 9.12 -1.85
CA PHE A 232 -4.56 10.54 -1.91
C PHE A 232 -3.94 11.04 -0.59
N LEU A 233 -4.49 10.63 0.56
CA LEU A 233 -4.01 11.07 1.87
C LEU A 233 -2.56 10.63 2.15
N PHE A 234 -2.08 9.55 1.52
CA PHE A 234 -0.67 9.14 1.63
C PHE A 234 0.30 10.19 1.12
N GLN A 235 -0.06 10.99 0.12
CA GLN A 235 0.84 11.99 -0.46
C GLN A 235 1.09 13.17 0.49
N PHE A 236 0.19 13.39 1.46
CA PHE A 236 0.24 14.51 2.39
C PHE A 236 0.96 14.20 3.71
N ILE A 237 1.45 12.96 3.84
CA ILE A 237 2.29 12.54 4.95
C ILE A 237 3.53 13.46 5.03
N PRO A 238 3.65 14.29 6.08
CA PRO A 238 4.75 15.25 6.18
C PRO A 238 6.10 14.54 6.27
N ARG A 239 7.06 15.04 5.50
CA ARG A 239 8.45 14.58 5.51
C ARG A 239 9.04 14.76 6.91
N GLN A 240 9.45 13.67 7.56
CA GLN A 240 10.30 13.71 8.76
C GLN A 240 11.79 13.87 8.45
N ALA A 241 12.14 14.20 7.21
CA ALA A 241 13.52 14.30 6.75
C ALA A 241 13.86 15.74 6.43
N HIS A 242 13.91 16.61 7.44
CA HIS A 242 14.75 17.80 7.49
C HIS A 242 14.88 18.24 8.94
N HIS A 243 16.08 18.64 9.36
CA HIS A 243 16.51 18.91 10.74
C HIS A 243 16.93 17.70 11.58
N THR A 244 17.89 16.93 11.09
CA THR A 244 19.11 16.58 11.84
C THR A 244 19.94 15.66 10.96
N ALA A 245 20.91 16.24 10.27
CA ALA A 245 22.14 15.51 10.03
C ALA A 245 22.68 15.16 11.43
N ILE A 246 22.28 13.98 11.93
CA ILE A 246 22.99 13.31 13.00
C ILE A 246 24.32 12.98 12.36
N VAL A 247 25.27 13.90 12.54
CA VAL A 247 26.67 13.57 12.62
C VAL A 247 26.72 12.41 13.60
N ILE A 248 26.73 11.17 13.09
CA ILE A 248 27.20 10.04 13.88
C ILE A 248 28.65 10.44 14.15
N PRO A 249 29.05 10.78 15.38
CA PRO A 249 30.47 10.78 15.65
C PRO A 249 30.87 9.33 15.38
N LEU A 250 31.61 9.12 14.30
CA LEU A 250 32.51 7.98 14.21
C LEU A 250 33.43 8.17 15.42
N ALA A 251 32.99 7.67 16.58
CA ALA A 251 33.85 7.26 17.66
C ALA A 251 34.57 6.04 17.10
N MET A 252 35.47 6.29 16.15
CA MET A 252 36.56 5.43 15.80
C MET A 252 37.36 5.37 17.10
N LYS A 253 37.03 4.35 17.89
CA LYS A 253 37.75 3.96 19.09
C LYS A 253 39.15 3.65 18.60
N THR A 254 40.02 4.66 18.59
CA THR A 254 41.46 4.47 18.46
C THR A 254 41.83 3.54 19.58
N ALA A 255 42.05 2.27 19.25
CA ALA A 255 42.64 1.32 20.17
C ALA A 255 43.97 1.94 20.63
N PRO A 256 44.24 2.05 21.95
CA PRO A 256 45.56 2.42 22.40
C PRO A 256 46.51 1.31 21.93
N THR A 257 47.33 1.63 20.93
CA THR A 257 48.53 0.85 20.61
C THR A 257 49.47 0.99 21.80
N ASN A 258 49.32 0.10 22.78
CA ASN A 258 50.36 -0.22 23.75
C ASN A 258 51.53 -0.81 22.96
N LYS A 259 52.49 0.05 22.59
CA LYS A 259 53.86 -0.41 22.35
C LYS A 259 54.55 -0.45 23.71
N ALA A 260 54.61 -1.65 24.27
CA ALA A 260 55.55 -2.00 25.32
C ALA A 260 56.80 -2.59 24.65
N ALA A 261 57.96 -2.15 25.14
CA ALA A 261 59.33 -2.62 24.91
C ALA A 261 59.92 -2.41 23.50
#